data_AF-A0A011SGK3-F1
#
_entry.id   AF-A0A011SGK3-F1
#
_cell.length_a   1.000
_cell.length_b   1.000
_cell.length_c   1.000
_cell.angle_alpha   90.00
_cell.angle_beta   90.00
_cell.angle_gamma   90.00
#
_symmetry.space_group_name_H-M   'P 1'
#
loop_
_entity.id
_entity.type
_entity.pdbx_description
1 polymer ?
#
loop_
_entity_poly.entity_id
_entity_poly.type
_entity_poly.pdbx_seq_one_letter_code
_entity_poly.pdbx_strand_id
1 'polypeptide(L)'
;MNNKVNIVMRTLLFLYLPLVLLVGLVVIGFLGMEIQYGWGLLVLYGIVLSSWTSSRFEHHIAHIQLTEAKPIQTVVDSAAYHITETLSTGYRVKSARNWLFGWVSEGEVTLTEEENWIRIEGPSLFVVDLRKILLDEQEERKYKAAAYVQHALTALLLLAPLVFVGGLYREGQVWLHNVKAEGSGHAGESGQESGSHTVQNSGYAVTDGQTLFLLDRPLDIVGVDLETGQRDLIIRLEENTGFLTGLSLFDEWLYFSSEQGVSRVRTDGSGLEEVHSLGWSEELQIMDNGLYFVNAGDDYRVYRMDLASLKLERFPEVRGRELTVYADGMLISQGEFENGNIQRLDPDGRNRQIIAEGGFHAQYHEGDYYYIGDSYQLYRRDVQLEEAEAEQLTEQPVSTFLATEFGLLYHVREEGFPNENGVYTADLDGTRSTLVEESSTGGVFIRVEDSAIFHTQERPNIGGGLIDLEEIRVIREGNS
;
A
#
# COMPACT_ATOMS: atom_id res chain seq x y z
N MET A 1 44.23 13.18 10.08
CA MET A 1 43.19 12.35 9.40
C MET A 1 42.68 11.20 10.26
N ASN A 2 43.47 10.57 11.13
CA ASN A 2 43.03 9.39 11.90
C ASN A 2 41.86 9.61 12.88
N ASN A 3 41.67 10.83 13.40
CA ASN A 3 40.60 11.07 14.38
C ASN A 3 39.19 11.03 13.77
N LYS A 4 39.00 11.60 12.57
CA LYS A 4 37.67 11.63 11.90
C LYS A 4 37.17 10.22 11.57
N VAL A 5 38.03 9.38 11.01
CA VAL A 5 37.68 7.99 10.69
C VAL A 5 37.29 7.21 11.95
N ASN A 6 38.01 7.41 13.06
CA ASN A 6 37.69 6.75 14.33
C ASN A 6 36.33 7.21 14.89
N ILE A 7 36.04 8.52 14.87
CA ILE A 7 34.73 9.05 15.31
C ILE A 7 33.58 8.47 14.46
N VAL A 8 33.76 8.42 13.13
CA VAL A 8 32.77 7.84 12.21
C VAL A 8 32.55 6.36 12.53
N MET A 9 33.62 5.57 12.64
CA MET A 9 33.53 4.13 12.94
C MET A 9 32.84 3.88 14.29
N ARG A 10 33.20 4.63 15.33
CA ARG A 10 32.57 4.51 16.65
C ARG A 10 31.11 4.94 16.63
N THR A 11 30.77 5.98 15.87
CA THR A 11 29.37 6.40 15.69
C THR A 11 28.56 5.29 15.05
N LEU A 12 29.06 4.69 13.97
CA LEU A 12 28.36 3.60 13.30
C LEU A 12 28.19 2.38 14.22
N LEU A 13 29.25 1.99 14.92
CA LEU A 13 29.27 0.76 15.70
C LEU A 13 28.49 0.87 17.03
N PHE A 14 28.63 1.99 17.74
CA PHE A 14 28.13 2.12 19.12
C PHE A 14 26.85 2.94 19.24
N LEU A 15 26.49 3.73 18.22
CA LEU A 15 25.28 4.55 18.25
C LEU A 15 24.29 4.11 17.18
N TYR A 16 24.74 4.05 15.92
CA TYR A 16 23.85 3.81 14.80
C TYR A 16 23.31 2.38 14.76
N LEU A 17 24.20 1.38 14.74
CA LEU A 17 23.82 -0.02 14.59
C LEU A 17 22.97 -0.53 15.77
N PRO A 18 23.28 -0.21 17.05
CA PRO A 18 22.42 -0.57 18.17
C PRO A 18 21.04 0.09 18.11
N LEU A 19 20.96 1.33 17.64
CA LEU A 19 19.68 2.02 17.46
C LEU A 19 18.84 1.33 16.39
N VAL A 20 19.42 1.02 15.22
CA VAL A 20 18.74 0.27 14.16
C VAL A 20 18.26 -1.09 14.66
N LEU A 21 19.08 -1.81 15.42
CA LEU A 21 18.71 -3.11 16.00
C LEU A 21 17.58 -2.99 17.03
N LEU A 22 17.67 -2.03 17.96
CA LEU A 22 16.64 -1.80 18.98
C LEU A 22 15.29 -1.48 18.32
N VAL A 23 15.33 -0.59 17.32
CA VAL A 23 14.18 -0.20 16.53
C VAL A 23 13.60 -1.41 15.78
N GLY A 24 14.45 -2.25 15.19
CA GLY A 24 14.06 -3.50 14.56
C GLY A 24 13.37 -4.47 15.53
N LEU A 25 13.93 -4.63 16.74
CA LEU A 25 13.36 -5.46 17.79
C LEU A 25 12.01 -4.95 18.29
N VAL A 26 11.84 -3.63 18.42
CA VAL A 26 10.54 -3.05 18.82
C VAL A 26 9.50 -3.31 17.75
N VAL A 27 9.81 -3.09 16.47
CA VAL A 27 8.85 -3.29 15.40
C VAL A 27 8.49 -4.77 15.22
N ILE A 28 9.48 -5.66 15.17
CA ILE A 28 9.22 -7.10 15.01
C ILE A 28 8.53 -7.66 16.27
N GLY A 29 9.03 -7.32 17.46
CA GLY A 29 8.61 -7.93 18.71
C GLY A 29 7.30 -7.37 19.29
N PHE A 30 7.06 -6.06 19.16
CA PHE A 30 5.83 -5.44 19.69
C PHE A 30 4.74 -5.27 18.64
N LEU A 31 5.09 -5.03 17.38
CA LEU A 31 4.10 -4.75 16.34
C LEU A 31 3.86 -5.94 15.41
N GLY A 32 4.69 -6.99 15.47
CA GLY A 32 4.54 -8.18 14.62
C GLY A 32 4.73 -7.91 13.13
N MET A 33 5.37 -6.78 12.77
CA MET A 33 5.53 -6.37 11.37
C MET A 33 6.86 -6.85 10.81
N GLU A 34 6.86 -7.36 9.57
CA GLU A 34 8.08 -7.59 8.82
C GLU A 34 8.70 -6.26 8.35
N ILE A 35 10.00 -6.08 8.58
CA ILE A 35 10.71 -4.84 8.20
C ILE A 35 11.49 -5.10 6.91
N GLN A 36 11.01 -4.53 5.80
CA GLN A 36 11.76 -4.49 4.56
C GLN A 36 12.77 -3.34 4.56
N TYR A 37 13.90 -3.49 5.27
CA TYR A 37 14.88 -2.42 5.38
C TYR A 37 15.30 -1.87 4.01
N GLY A 38 14.94 -0.61 3.74
CA GLY A 38 15.52 0.15 2.64
C GLY A 38 16.99 0.41 2.94
N TRP A 39 17.88 -0.52 2.57
CA TRP A 39 19.32 -0.43 2.86
C TRP A 39 19.93 0.89 2.41
N GLY A 40 19.47 1.45 1.28
CA GLY A 40 19.90 2.77 0.81
C GLY A 40 19.58 3.90 1.79
N LEU A 41 18.37 3.90 2.36
CA LEU A 41 17.99 4.86 3.40
C LEU A 41 18.85 4.65 4.66
N LEU A 42 19.02 3.41 5.12
CA LEU A 42 19.88 3.12 6.27
C LEU A 42 21.32 3.60 6.05
N VAL A 43 21.90 3.40 4.86
CA VAL A 43 23.24 3.91 4.57
C VAL A 43 23.26 5.44 4.61
N LEU A 44 22.27 6.10 4.01
CA LEU A 44 22.16 7.56 4.04
C LEU A 44 22.06 8.11 5.47
N TYR A 45 21.26 7.48 6.34
CA TYR A 45 21.19 7.86 7.76
C TYR A 45 22.50 7.66 8.49
N GLY A 46 23.19 6.54 8.23
CA GLY A 46 24.53 6.30 8.76
C GLY A 46 25.50 7.41 8.38
N ILE A 47 25.45 7.89 7.13
CA ILE A 47 26.27 9.01 6.63
C ILE A 47 25.89 10.33 7.32
N VAL A 48 24.61 10.68 7.38
CA VAL A 48 24.13 11.93 8.01
C VAL A 48 24.50 11.96 9.50
N LEU A 49 24.23 10.88 10.22
CA LEU A 49 24.56 10.77 11.64
C LEU A 49 26.07 10.84 11.87
N SER A 50 26.86 10.13 11.06
CA SER A 50 28.33 10.15 11.15
C SER A 50 28.92 11.51 10.81
N SER A 51 28.34 12.21 9.83
CA SER A 51 28.74 13.58 9.49
C SER A 51 28.45 14.53 10.65
N TRP A 52 27.25 14.43 11.23
CA TRP A 52 26.84 15.23 12.39
C TRP A 52 27.72 14.97 13.61
N THR A 53 27.97 13.71 13.97
CA THR A 53 28.86 13.38 15.10
C THR A 53 30.30 13.79 14.80
N SER A 54 30.81 13.57 13.59
CA SER A 54 32.16 13.99 13.21
C SER A 54 32.35 15.50 13.38
N SER A 55 31.38 16.31 12.96
CA SER A 55 31.38 17.77 13.18
C SER A 55 31.40 18.14 14.67
N ARG A 56 30.62 17.43 15.51
CA ARG A 56 30.50 17.72 16.95
C ARG A 56 31.70 17.26 17.77
N PHE A 57 32.38 16.19 17.36
CA PHE A 57 33.52 15.63 18.08
C PHE A 57 34.87 15.94 17.41
N GLU A 58 34.88 16.76 16.35
CA GLU A 58 36.12 17.28 15.78
C GLU A 58 36.89 18.07 16.85
N HIS A 59 38.21 17.89 16.85
CA HIS A 59 39.08 18.55 17.80
C HIS A 59 39.04 20.07 17.56
N HIS A 60 38.78 20.82 18.62
CA HIS A 60 38.62 22.27 18.57
C HIS A 60 39.44 22.91 19.69
N ILE A 61 39.95 24.10 19.42
CA ILE A 61 40.71 24.90 20.37
C ILE A 61 40.04 26.26 20.47
N ALA A 62 39.71 26.68 21.69
CA ALA A 62 39.18 28.00 21.99
C ALA A 62 40.09 28.71 22.99
N HIS A 63 40.15 30.04 22.91
CA HIS A 63 40.88 30.89 23.85
C HIS A 63 39.89 31.86 24.50
N ILE A 64 39.99 32.03 25.82
CA ILE A 64 39.16 32.96 26.60
C ILE A 64 40.10 33.87 27.39
N GLN A 65 39.84 35.18 27.45
CA GLN A 65 40.63 36.08 28.29
C GLN A 65 40.34 35.84 29.77
N LEU A 66 41.39 35.75 30.59
CA LEU A 66 41.29 35.53 32.04
C LEU A 66 40.42 36.59 32.76
N THR A 67 40.37 37.82 32.23
CA THR A 67 39.55 38.92 32.76
C THR A 67 38.05 38.68 32.59
N GLU A 68 37.65 37.81 31.66
CA GLU A 68 36.24 37.52 31.33
C GLU A 68 35.78 36.18 31.91
N ALA A 69 36.70 35.35 32.40
CA ALA A 69 36.40 33.98 32.83
C ALA A 69 36.01 33.91 34.31
N LYS A 70 34.97 33.13 34.62
CA LYS A 70 34.74 32.65 35.99
C LYS A 70 35.91 31.79 36.47
N PRO A 71 36.20 31.74 37.79
CA PRO A 71 37.22 30.85 38.33
C PRO A 71 36.94 29.40 37.92
N ILE A 72 37.95 28.69 37.38
CA ILE A 72 37.80 27.36 36.78
C ILE A 72 37.18 26.37 37.78
N GLN A 73 37.59 26.41 39.05
CA GLN A 73 37.03 25.58 40.13
C GLN A 73 35.51 25.73 40.23
N THR A 74 35.01 26.97 40.19
CA THR A 74 33.58 27.28 40.30
C THR A 74 32.79 26.76 39.11
N VAL A 75 33.41 26.72 37.92
CA VAL A 75 32.80 26.15 36.71
C VAL A 75 32.75 24.63 36.78
N VAL A 76 33.82 23.98 37.23
CA VAL A 76 33.82 22.52 37.45
C VAL A 76 32.73 22.13 38.45
N ASP A 77 32.63 22.84 39.57
CA ASP A 77 31.68 22.51 40.64
C ASP A 77 30.22 22.78 40.26
N SER A 78 29.96 23.72 39.34
CA SER A 78 28.60 24.13 38.95
C SER A 78 28.06 23.47 37.68
N ALA A 79 28.91 22.91 36.81
CA ALA A 79 28.56 22.70 35.40
C ALA A 79 28.52 21.26 34.89
N ALA A 80 28.40 20.26 35.76
CA ALA A 80 28.38 18.84 35.36
C ALA A 80 29.67 18.40 34.60
N TYR A 81 30.81 18.98 34.97
CA TYR A 81 32.14 18.50 34.59
C TYR A 81 32.88 18.02 35.83
N HIS A 82 33.69 16.98 35.69
CA HIS A 82 34.54 16.48 36.77
C HIS A 82 36.00 16.63 36.38
N ILE A 83 36.83 17.16 37.28
CA ILE A 83 38.28 17.16 37.10
C ILE A 83 38.75 15.71 37.15
N THR A 84 39.32 15.24 36.04
CA THR A 84 39.93 13.91 35.94
C THR A 84 41.41 13.95 36.30
N GLU A 85 42.09 15.05 36.00
CA GLU A 85 43.52 15.23 36.27
C GLU A 85 43.84 16.71 36.54
N THR A 86 44.68 16.98 37.54
CA THR A 86 45.23 18.33 37.79
C THR A 86 46.63 18.39 37.20
N LEU A 87 46.85 19.31 36.27
CA LEU A 87 48.12 19.51 35.56
C LEU A 87 48.88 20.69 36.17
N SER A 88 50.18 20.79 35.91
CA SER A 88 51.00 21.92 36.42
C SER A 88 50.56 23.28 35.85
N THR A 89 49.87 23.27 34.72
CA THR A 89 49.42 24.47 33.99
C THR A 89 47.90 24.49 33.78
N GLY A 90 47.12 23.71 34.54
CA GLY A 90 45.66 23.71 34.43
C GLY A 90 44.99 22.40 34.79
N TYR A 91 43.90 22.05 34.10
CA TYR A 91 43.02 20.93 34.47
C TYR A 91 42.60 20.12 33.25
N ARG A 92 42.52 18.79 33.41
CA ARG A 92 41.73 17.95 32.49
C ARG A 92 40.37 17.69 33.11
N VAL A 93 39.33 17.99 32.36
CA VAL A 93 37.93 17.87 32.81
C VAL A 93 37.16 16.97 31.86
N LYS A 94 36.19 16.24 32.41
CA LYS A 94 35.32 15.33 31.65
C LYS A 94 33.86 15.65 31.91
N SER A 95 33.05 15.74 30.86
CA SER A 95 31.62 16.01 31.00
C SER A 95 30.89 14.81 31.61
N ALA A 96 30.12 15.04 32.67
CA ALA A 96 29.23 14.04 33.28
C ALA A 96 28.02 13.72 32.37
N ARG A 97 27.69 14.61 31.42
CA ARG A 97 26.57 14.44 30.46
C ARG A 97 26.95 13.60 29.24
N ASN A 98 28.18 13.12 29.16
CA ASN A 98 28.68 12.32 28.03
C ASN A 98 28.24 10.85 28.05
N TRP A 99 27.20 10.48 28.82
CA TRP A 99 26.84 9.06 28.97
C TRP A 99 26.37 8.41 27.65
N LEU A 100 25.65 9.15 26.79
CA LEU A 100 25.21 8.66 25.47
C LEU A 100 26.35 8.58 24.45
N PHE A 101 27.36 9.45 24.56
CA PHE A 101 28.43 9.58 23.56
C PHE A 101 29.79 9.13 24.08
N GLY A 102 29.87 8.58 25.29
CA GLY A 102 31.11 8.10 25.90
C GLY A 102 31.82 7.03 25.08
N TRP A 103 31.06 6.27 24.28
CA TRP A 103 31.61 5.29 23.34
C TRP A 103 32.13 5.91 22.05
N VAL A 104 31.67 7.11 21.69
CA VAL A 104 32.12 7.86 20.51
C VAL A 104 33.36 8.69 20.84
N SER A 105 33.32 9.44 21.94
CA SER A 105 34.40 10.27 22.43
C SER A 105 34.49 10.18 23.95
N GLU A 106 35.70 10.19 24.49
CA GLU A 106 35.93 10.20 25.94
C GLU A 106 35.36 11.47 26.60
N GLY A 107 35.14 12.53 25.80
CA GLY A 107 34.56 13.79 26.26
C GLY A 107 35.44 14.55 27.25
N GLU A 108 36.75 14.32 27.14
CA GLU A 108 37.76 15.04 27.90
C GLU A 108 38.13 16.34 27.21
N VAL A 109 38.24 17.39 28.00
CA VAL A 109 38.68 18.71 27.58
C VAL A 109 39.85 19.10 28.48
N THR A 110 40.91 19.61 27.88
CA THR A 110 42.06 20.15 28.59
C THR A 110 41.93 21.66 28.67
N LEU A 111 42.08 22.18 29.88
CA LEU A 111 42.12 23.59 30.22
C LEU A 111 43.56 23.93 30.58
N THR A 112 44.18 24.81 29.81
CA THR A 112 45.54 25.28 30.08
C THR A 112 45.48 26.76 30.40
N GLU A 113 45.95 27.14 31.58
CA GLU A 113 46.14 28.54 31.97
C GLU A 113 47.45 29.04 31.35
N GLU A 114 47.32 30.04 30.48
CA GLU A 114 48.40 30.82 29.91
C GLU A 114 48.32 32.26 30.50
N GLU A 115 49.38 33.06 30.40
CA GLU A 115 49.54 34.32 31.17
C GLU A 115 48.30 35.23 31.23
N ASN A 116 47.53 35.35 30.14
CA ASN A 116 46.30 36.15 30.06
C ASN A 116 45.10 35.40 29.46
N TRP A 117 45.25 34.09 29.19
CA TRP A 117 44.26 33.31 28.45
C TRP A 117 44.05 31.94 29.07
N ILE A 118 42.83 31.43 28.98
CA ILE A 118 42.52 30.02 29.19
C ILE A 118 42.37 29.39 27.82
N ARG A 119 43.28 28.47 27.50
CA ARG A 119 43.19 27.63 26.30
C ARG A 119 42.35 26.39 26.63
N ILE A 120 41.26 26.22 25.88
CA ILE A 120 40.34 25.10 26.00
C ILE A 120 40.51 24.22 24.78
N GLU A 121 40.88 22.95 25.00
CA GLU A 121 41.22 22.04 23.92
C GLU A 121 40.51 20.68 24.10
N GLY A 122 39.81 20.22 23.07
CA GLY A 122 39.05 18.97 23.15
C GLY A 122 38.03 18.81 22.03
N PRO A 123 37.04 17.91 22.17
CA PRO A 123 35.97 17.77 21.19
C PRO A 123 35.09 19.03 21.15
N SER A 124 34.79 19.51 19.94
CA SER A 124 34.08 20.78 19.68
C SER A 124 32.83 20.97 20.53
N LEU A 125 31.99 19.95 20.67
CA LEU A 125 30.79 19.96 21.50
C LEU A 125 31.07 20.42 22.93
N PHE A 126 32.12 19.85 23.57
CA PHE A 126 32.46 20.17 24.96
C PHE A 126 33.26 21.45 25.09
N VAL A 127 34.09 21.79 24.11
CA VAL A 127 34.83 23.05 24.09
C VAL A 127 33.86 24.24 24.00
N VAL A 128 32.86 24.15 23.12
CA VAL A 128 31.83 25.18 22.97
C VAL A 128 30.97 25.28 24.23
N ASP A 129 30.55 24.16 24.82
CA ASP A 129 29.76 24.14 26.06
C ASP A 129 30.53 24.77 27.22
N LEU A 130 31.78 24.33 27.45
CA LEU A 130 32.60 24.84 28.54
C LEU A 130 32.95 26.32 28.36
N ARG A 131 33.19 26.78 27.12
CA ARG A 131 33.39 28.20 26.81
C ARG A 131 32.18 29.05 27.21
N LYS A 132 30.97 28.62 26.87
CA LYS A 132 29.73 29.33 27.24
C LYS A 132 29.58 29.46 28.75
N ILE A 133 29.87 28.37 29.48
CA ILE A 133 29.79 28.35 30.94
C ILE A 133 30.82 29.30 31.57
N LEU A 134 32.06 29.29 31.07
CA LEU A 134 33.14 30.15 31.57
C LEU A 134 32.86 31.65 31.37
N LEU A 135 32.22 32.01 30.26
CA LEU A 135 31.86 33.40 29.94
C LEU A 135 30.55 33.88 30.58
N ASP A 136 29.85 33.01 31.32
CA ASP A 136 28.49 33.26 31.82
C ASP A 136 27.53 33.73 30.72
N GLU A 137 27.72 33.25 29.50
CA GLU A 137 26.78 33.42 28.41
C GLU A 137 25.53 32.61 28.77
N GLN A 138 24.65 33.19 29.60
CA GLN A 138 23.30 32.68 29.84
C GLN A 138 22.66 32.52 28.47
N GLU A 139 22.45 31.28 28.04
CA GLU A 139 21.82 31.00 26.76
C GLU A 139 20.47 31.72 26.72
N GLU A 140 20.36 32.74 25.86
CA GLU A 140 19.07 33.31 25.51
C GLU A 140 18.12 32.16 25.16
N ARG A 141 16.90 32.17 25.71
CA ARG A 141 15.82 31.19 25.48
C ARG A 141 15.73 30.69 24.03
N LYS A 142 16.10 31.53 23.05
CA LYS A 142 16.16 31.23 21.62
C LYS A 142 17.06 30.05 21.26
N TYR A 143 18.24 29.90 21.89
CA TYR A 143 19.17 28.82 21.59
C TYR A 143 18.70 27.46 22.10
N LYS A 144 18.05 27.43 23.28
CA LYS A 144 17.42 26.21 23.80
C LYS A 144 16.28 25.75 22.91
N ALA A 145 15.42 26.67 22.46
CA ALA A 145 14.35 26.34 21.51
C ALA A 145 14.90 25.77 20.19
N ALA A 146 15.95 26.38 19.63
CA ALA A 146 16.60 25.88 18.43
C ALA A 146 17.20 24.47 18.62
N ALA A 147 17.83 24.20 19.76
CA ALA A 147 18.35 22.88 20.10
C ALA A 147 17.22 21.84 20.23
N TYR A 148 16.12 22.16 20.91
CA TYR A 148 14.95 21.26 21.01
C TYR A 148 14.33 20.98 19.64
N VAL A 149 14.17 21.99 18.79
CA VAL A 149 13.67 21.82 17.42
C VAL A 149 14.61 20.92 16.61
N GLN A 150 15.93 21.14 16.73
CA GLN A 150 16.93 20.28 16.08
C GLN A 150 16.84 18.83 16.57
N HIS A 151 16.71 18.61 17.88
CA HIS A 151 16.55 17.26 18.46
C HIS A 151 15.24 16.59 18.02
N ALA A 152 14.13 17.33 17.98
CA ALA A 152 12.85 16.83 17.49
C ALA A 152 12.92 16.45 16.00
N LEU A 153 13.52 17.31 15.16
CA LEU A 153 13.77 17.02 13.74
C LEU A 153 14.68 15.80 13.56
N THR A 154 15.73 15.67 14.38
CA THR A 154 16.63 14.51 14.32
C THR A 154 15.90 13.23 14.70
N ALA A 155 15.07 13.26 15.76
CA ALA A 155 14.26 12.11 16.16
C ALA A 155 13.21 11.76 15.08
N LEU A 156 12.53 12.75 14.51
CA LEU A 156 11.56 12.57 13.43
C LEU A 156 12.23 11.92 12.21
N LEU A 157 13.40 12.42 11.81
CA LEU A 157 14.19 11.86 10.71
C LEU A 157 14.64 10.43 11.02
N LEU A 158 15.10 10.13 12.24
CA LEU A 158 15.49 8.78 12.63
C LEU A 158 14.30 7.80 12.64
N LEU A 159 13.10 8.28 12.94
CA LEU A 159 11.87 7.47 12.95
C LEU A 159 11.21 7.36 11.57
N ALA A 160 11.51 8.27 10.63
CA ALA A 160 10.88 8.29 9.32
C ALA A 160 11.00 6.95 8.56
N PRO A 161 12.14 6.25 8.52
CA PRO A 161 12.24 4.94 7.88
C PRO A 161 11.27 3.93 8.47
N LEU A 162 11.01 3.99 9.77
CA LEU A 162 10.04 3.09 10.42
C LEU A 162 8.64 3.31 9.86
N VAL A 163 8.27 4.59 9.74
CA VAL A 163 6.96 5.02 9.28
C VAL A 163 6.75 4.60 7.83
N PHE A 164 7.77 4.75 6.97
CA PHE A 164 7.65 4.45 5.55
C PHE A 164 7.88 2.96 5.21
N VAL A 165 8.83 2.29 5.87
CA VAL A 165 9.21 0.90 5.56
C VAL A 165 8.23 -0.10 6.18
N GLY A 166 7.74 0.15 7.40
CA GLY A 166 6.87 -0.80 8.09
C GLY A 166 5.42 -0.81 7.63
N GLY A 167 5.07 -0.10 6.56
CA GLY A 167 3.67 0.13 6.19
C GLY A 167 2.89 0.98 7.20
N LEU A 168 3.51 1.44 8.29
CA LEU A 168 2.90 2.27 9.33
C LEU A 168 2.26 3.55 8.79
N TYR A 169 2.82 4.12 7.73
CA TYR A 169 2.19 5.22 7.02
C TYR A 169 0.80 4.83 6.49
N ARG A 170 0.68 3.66 5.86
CA ARG A 170 -0.59 3.14 5.33
C ARG A 170 -1.55 2.78 6.46
N GLU A 171 -1.09 2.08 7.49
CA GLU A 171 -1.90 1.80 8.68
C GLU A 171 -2.39 3.09 9.35
N GLY A 172 -1.55 4.13 9.40
CA GLY A 172 -1.93 5.45 9.88
C GLY A 172 -2.97 6.15 9.00
N GLN A 173 -2.90 5.99 7.67
CA GLN A 173 -3.91 6.49 6.75
C GLN A 173 -5.25 5.76 6.93
N VAL A 174 -5.23 4.42 7.07
CA VAL A 174 -6.43 3.61 7.34
C VAL A 174 -7.04 3.99 8.69
N TRP A 175 -6.22 4.15 9.73
CA TRP A 175 -6.68 4.60 11.04
C TRP A 175 -7.32 5.99 10.97
N LEU A 176 -6.68 6.95 10.29
CA LEU A 176 -7.22 8.30 10.14
C LEU A 176 -8.52 8.30 9.33
N HIS A 177 -8.62 7.46 8.30
CA HIS A 177 -9.84 7.23 7.53
C HIS A 177 -10.96 6.75 8.46
N ASN A 178 -10.71 5.71 9.25
CA ASN A 178 -11.70 5.13 10.16
C ASN A 178 -12.17 6.13 11.23
N VAL A 179 -11.29 6.97 11.76
CA VAL A 179 -11.67 8.05 12.70
C VAL A 179 -12.60 9.08 12.04
N LYS A 180 -12.39 9.40 10.75
CA LYS A 180 -13.29 10.30 10.02
C LYS A 180 -14.64 9.65 9.73
N ALA A 181 -14.65 8.37 9.35
CA ALA A 181 -15.86 7.60 9.08
C ALA A 181 -16.79 7.51 10.31
N GLU A 182 -16.22 7.36 11.52
CA GLU A 182 -17.00 7.40 12.76
C GLU A 182 -17.65 8.77 13.03
N GLY A 183 -16.98 9.86 12.64
CA GLY A 183 -17.46 11.23 12.86
C GLY A 183 -18.53 11.68 11.87
N SER A 184 -18.62 11.05 10.69
CA SER A 184 -19.56 11.44 9.62
C SER A 184 -20.98 10.86 9.79
N GLY A 185 -21.21 10.02 10.81
CA GLY A 185 -22.57 9.59 11.18
C GLY A 185 -23.26 8.73 10.12
N HIS A 186 -22.50 7.99 9.32
CA HIS A 186 -23.01 6.98 8.39
C HIS A 186 -23.67 5.83 9.19
N ALA A 187 -24.91 6.05 9.61
CA ALA A 187 -25.80 4.99 10.03
C ALA A 187 -26.56 4.55 8.78
N GLY A 188 -25.95 3.69 7.97
CA GLY A 188 -26.69 2.99 6.93
C GLY A 188 -27.80 2.17 7.58
N GLU A 189 -29.04 2.33 7.12
CA GLU A 189 -30.15 1.45 7.48
C GLU A 189 -29.83 0.05 6.95
N SER A 190 -29.25 -0.81 7.79
CA SER A 190 -29.09 -2.23 7.49
C SER A 190 -30.47 -2.89 7.53
N GLY A 191 -31.15 -2.87 6.39
CA GLY A 191 -32.59 -3.12 6.34
C GLY A 191 -33.09 -3.87 5.11
N GLN A 192 -32.24 -4.56 4.35
CA GLN A 192 -32.72 -5.58 3.41
C GLN A 192 -31.60 -6.54 3.04
N GLU A 193 -31.89 -7.84 3.08
CA GLU A 193 -31.14 -8.85 2.32
C GLU A 193 -31.36 -8.55 0.83
N SER A 194 -30.61 -7.59 0.31
CA SER A 194 -30.58 -7.27 -1.12
C SER A 194 -29.46 -8.10 -1.75
N GLY A 195 -29.78 -8.79 -2.85
CA GLY A 195 -28.87 -9.70 -3.55
C GLY A 195 -27.59 -8.97 -3.98
N SER A 196 -26.53 -9.14 -3.20
CA SER A 196 -25.18 -8.63 -3.49
C SER A 196 -24.63 -9.40 -4.69
N HIS A 197 -24.72 -8.82 -5.88
CA HIS A 197 -24.17 -9.41 -7.09
C HIS A 197 -23.19 -8.44 -7.76
N THR A 198 -21.96 -8.37 -7.25
CA THR A 198 -20.84 -8.11 -8.17
C THR A 198 -20.39 -9.47 -8.68
N VAL A 199 -21.08 -9.97 -9.71
CA VAL A 199 -20.51 -11.05 -10.51
C VAL A 199 -19.24 -10.47 -11.14
N GLN A 200 -18.22 -11.30 -11.27
CA GLN A 200 -16.91 -10.99 -11.84
C GLN A 200 -17.06 -10.42 -13.27
N ASN A 201 -17.41 -9.14 -13.39
CA ASN A 201 -17.83 -8.45 -14.62
C ASN A 201 -16.69 -7.55 -15.15
N SER A 202 -15.45 -7.90 -14.82
CA SER A 202 -14.22 -7.13 -15.13
C SER A 202 -14.26 -5.64 -14.71
N GLY A 203 -15.21 -5.27 -13.84
CA GLY A 203 -15.39 -3.90 -13.34
C GLY A 203 -15.94 -2.88 -14.34
N TYR A 204 -16.52 -3.30 -15.47
CA TYR A 204 -17.04 -2.37 -16.49
C TYR A 204 -18.54 -2.12 -16.43
N ALA A 205 -19.31 -3.08 -15.91
CA ALA A 205 -20.76 -2.96 -15.82
C ALA A 205 -21.36 -3.77 -14.67
N VAL A 206 -22.51 -3.32 -14.20
CA VAL A 206 -23.34 -3.95 -13.17
C VAL A 206 -24.81 -3.74 -13.47
N THR A 207 -25.69 -4.55 -12.90
CA THR A 207 -27.13 -4.45 -13.12
C THR A 207 -27.90 -4.56 -11.82
N ASP A 208 -29.03 -3.86 -11.72
CA ASP A 208 -30.04 -4.05 -10.66
C ASP A 208 -31.22 -4.94 -11.13
N GLY A 209 -31.11 -5.54 -12.32
CA GLY A 209 -32.15 -6.32 -12.99
C GLY A 209 -33.01 -5.50 -13.97
N GLN A 210 -33.12 -4.18 -13.75
CA GLN A 210 -33.89 -3.28 -14.62
C GLN A 210 -32.97 -2.36 -15.44
N THR A 211 -31.86 -1.93 -14.86
CA THR A 211 -30.91 -0.98 -15.43
C THR A 211 -29.54 -1.62 -15.49
N LEU A 212 -28.93 -1.63 -16.68
CA LEU A 212 -27.51 -1.91 -16.85
C LEU A 212 -26.72 -0.62 -16.65
N PHE A 213 -25.95 -0.54 -15.59
CA PHE A 213 -24.98 0.52 -15.36
C PHE A 213 -23.65 0.13 -15.99
N LEU A 214 -23.06 1.03 -16.75
CA LEU A 214 -21.79 0.79 -17.44
C LEU A 214 -20.90 2.03 -17.47
N LEU A 215 -19.60 1.76 -17.54
CA LEU A 215 -18.59 2.79 -17.78
C LEU A 215 -18.59 3.12 -19.28
N ASP A 216 -19.20 4.25 -19.64
CA ASP A 216 -19.25 4.79 -21.00
C ASP A 216 -18.25 5.94 -21.12
N ARG A 217 -17.20 5.81 -21.93
CA ARG A 217 -16.03 6.71 -21.89
C ARG A 217 -15.27 6.61 -20.56
N PRO A 218 -13.98 6.99 -20.51
CA PRO A 218 -13.19 6.82 -19.29
C PRO A 218 -13.68 7.62 -18.07
N LEU A 219 -14.74 8.43 -18.20
CA LEU A 219 -15.20 9.40 -17.21
C LEU A 219 -16.72 9.43 -16.99
N ASP A 220 -17.52 8.68 -17.76
CA ASP A 220 -18.97 8.67 -17.55
C ASP A 220 -19.44 7.31 -16.99
N ILE A 221 -20.47 7.39 -16.15
CA ILE A 221 -21.30 6.23 -15.79
C ILE A 221 -22.67 6.48 -16.41
N VAL A 222 -23.16 5.51 -17.17
CA VAL A 222 -24.45 5.56 -17.86
C VAL A 222 -25.31 4.41 -17.39
N GLY A 223 -26.59 4.69 -17.13
CA GLY A 223 -27.62 3.69 -16.91
C GLY A 223 -28.38 3.43 -18.21
N VAL A 224 -28.61 2.17 -18.52
CA VAL A 224 -29.39 1.72 -19.66
C VAL A 224 -30.55 0.88 -19.17
N ASP A 225 -31.77 1.40 -19.35
CA ASP A 225 -32.98 0.65 -19.06
C ASP A 225 -33.09 -0.56 -20.00
N LEU A 226 -33.14 -1.76 -19.43
CA LEU A 226 -33.08 -3.02 -20.18
C LEU A 226 -34.37 -3.33 -20.97
N GLU A 227 -35.49 -2.71 -20.63
CA GLU A 227 -36.77 -2.90 -21.33
C GLU A 227 -36.89 -1.98 -22.55
N THR A 228 -36.51 -0.71 -22.37
CA THR A 228 -36.71 0.37 -23.34
C THR A 228 -35.45 0.69 -24.15
N GLY A 229 -34.27 0.32 -23.65
CA GLY A 229 -32.98 0.74 -24.18
C GLY A 229 -32.68 2.23 -23.95
N GLN A 230 -33.48 2.93 -23.12
CA GLN A 230 -33.24 4.34 -22.82
C GLN A 230 -31.94 4.50 -22.04
N ARG A 231 -31.17 5.53 -22.39
CA ARG A 231 -29.91 5.87 -21.75
C ARG A 231 -30.03 7.13 -20.91
N ASP A 232 -29.58 7.05 -19.66
CA ASP A 232 -29.47 8.18 -18.76
C ASP A 232 -28.04 8.32 -18.25
N LEU A 233 -27.49 9.53 -18.36
CA LEU A 233 -26.17 9.85 -17.81
C LEU A 233 -26.30 9.95 -16.28
N ILE A 234 -25.64 9.06 -15.55
CA ILE A 234 -25.65 9.06 -14.09
C ILE A 234 -24.67 10.10 -13.57
N ILE A 235 -23.41 10.02 -13.99
CA ILE A 235 -22.38 11.02 -13.69
C ILE A 235 -21.44 11.21 -14.88
N ARG A 236 -20.84 12.40 -14.95
CA ARG A 236 -19.64 12.70 -15.72
C ARG A 236 -18.63 13.34 -14.78
N LEU A 237 -17.45 12.75 -14.66
CA LEU A 237 -16.35 13.36 -13.93
C LEU A 237 -15.56 14.36 -14.79
N GLU A 238 -14.83 15.26 -14.13
CA GLU A 238 -13.99 16.24 -14.80
C GLU A 238 -12.77 15.57 -15.46
N GLU A 239 -12.24 16.14 -16.56
CA GLU A 239 -11.14 15.54 -17.35
C GLU A 239 -9.86 15.20 -16.57
N ASN A 240 -9.68 15.75 -15.36
CA ASN A 240 -8.51 15.54 -14.52
C ASN A 240 -8.71 14.51 -13.39
N THR A 241 -9.82 13.76 -13.36
CA THR A 241 -10.08 12.75 -12.31
C THR A 241 -9.48 11.37 -12.61
N GLY A 242 -8.84 11.20 -13.77
CA GLY A 242 -8.31 9.92 -14.23
C GLY A 242 -9.41 8.97 -14.74
N PHE A 243 -9.04 7.72 -15.02
CA PHE A 243 -9.95 6.72 -15.56
C PHE A 243 -10.86 6.11 -14.47
N LEU A 244 -12.13 5.90 -14.80
CA LEU A 244 -13.06 5.12 -13.99
C LEU A 244 -12.87 3.63 -14.25
N THR A 245 -12.83 2.83 -13.17
CA THR A 245 -12.77 1.37 -13.23
C THR A 245 -13.52 0.74 -12.05
N GLY A 246 -13.76 -0.57 -12.09
CA GLY A 246 -14.23 -1.31 -10.92
C GLY A 246 -15.65 -0.96 -10.51
N LEU A 247 -16.57 -0.84 -11.46
CA LEU A 247 -17.97 -0.57 -11.17
C LEU A 247 -18.57 -1.74 -10.36
N SER A 248 -19.21 -1.43 -9.24
CA SER A 248 -19.90 -2.37 -8.35
C SER A 248 -21.21 -1.76 -7.87
N LEU A 249 -22.23 -2.58 -7.59
CA LEU A 249 -23.54 -2.13 -7.13
C LEU A 249 -23.86 -2.75 -5.76
N PHE A 250 -24.33 -1.93 -4.83
CA PHE A 250 -24.89 -2.36 -3.55
C PHE A 250 -26.05 -1.45 -3.16
N ASP A 251 -27.23 -2.04 -3.01
CA ASP A 251 -28.51 -1.32 -2.91
C ASP A 251 -28.65 -0.27 -4.03
N GLU A 252 -28.86 0.99 -3.66
CA GLU A 252 -28.99 2.11 -4.60
C GLU A 252 -27.66 2.81 -4.88
N TRP A 253 -26.52 2.22 -4.52
CA TRP A 253 -25.20 2.85 -4.62
C TRP A 253 -24.30 2.13 -5.63
N LEU A 254 -23.78 2.90 -6.57
CA LEU A 254 -22.71 2.50 -7.49
C LEU A 254 -21.37 2.90 -6.89
N TYR A 255 -20.52 1.92 -6.66
CA TYR A 255 -19.13 2.08 -6.23
C TYR A 255 -18.22 1.98 -7.45
N PHE A 256 -17.17 2.80 -7.48
CA PHE A 256 -16.20 2.80 -8.57
C PHE A 256 -14.86 3.37 -8.10
N SER A 257 -13.78 2.93 -8.73
CA SER A 257 -12.44 3.47 -8.50
C SER A 257 -12.12 4.61 -9.46
N SER A 258 -11.36 5.56 -8.97
CA SER A 258 -10.59 6.55 -9.73
C SER A 258 -9.11 6.47 -9.34
N GLU A 259 -8.26 7.33 -9.88
CA GLU A 259 -6.85 7.44 -9.48
C GLU A 259 -6.67 7.80 -7.99
N GLN A 260 -7.66 8.47 -7.39
CA GLN A 260 -7.59 9.02 -6.03
C GLN A 260 -8.02 7.99 -4.98
N GLY A 261 -8.87 7.04 -5.35
CA GLY A 261 -9.44 6.03 -4.47
C GLY A 261 -10.82 5.58 -4.95
N VAL A 262 -11.63 5.07 -4.03
CA VAL A 262 -13.00 4.64 -4.35
C VAL A 262 -13.98 5.74 -4.00
N SER A 263 -14.93 5.95 -4.90
CA SER A 263 -16.08 6.84 -4.72
C SER A 263 -17.36 6.03 -4.87
N ARG A 264 -18.47 6.62 -4.44
CA ARG A 264 -19.80 6.10 -4.73
C ARG A 264 -20.76 7.20 -5.16
N VAL A 265 -21.77 6.82 -5.92
CA VAL A 265 -22.90 7.68 -6.30
C VAL A 265 -24.19 6.88 -6.25
N ARG A 266 -25.31 7.52 -5.98
CA ARG A 266 -26.61 6.86 -6.10
C ARG A 266 -26.91 6.51 -7.56
N THR A 267 -27.72 5.50 -7.79
CA THR A 267 -28.17 5.09 -9.13
C THR A 267 -28.93 6.20 -9.88
N ASP A 268 -29.43 7.22 -9.18
CA ASP A 268 -30.04 8.43 -9.75
C ASP A 268 -29.04 9.57 -10.04
N GLY A 269 -27.74 9.35 -9.80
CA GLY A 269 -26.67 10.33 -10.00
C GLY A 269 -26.45 11.30 -8.83
N SER A 270 -27.27 11.23 -7.77
CA SER A 270 -27.11 12.07 -6.59
C SER A 270 -26.13 11.50 -5.57
N GLY A 271 -25.69 12.34 -4.62
CA GLY A 271 -24.89 11.86 -3.49
C GLY A 271 -23.48 11.39 -3.83
N LEU A 272 -22.90 11.85 -4.95
CA LEU A 272 -21.51 11.56 -5.30
C LEU A 272 -20.57 11.93 -4.15
N GLU A 273 -19.86 10.94 -3.61
CA GLU A 273 -18.88 11.13 -2.55
C GLU A 273 -17.70 10.18 -2.67
N GLU A 274 -16.54 10.65 -2.20
CA GLU A 274 -15.35 9.81 -2.05
C GLU A 274 -15.47 9.00 -0.76
N VAL A 275 -15.39 7.68 -0.86
CA VAL A 275 -15.48 6.78 0.31
C VAL A 275 -14.12 6.40 0.87
N HIS A 276 -13.03 6.49 0.10
CA HIS A 276 -11.67 6.61 0.63
C HIS A 276 -10.69 7.16 -0.41
N SER A 277 -9.57 7.73 0.07
CA SER A 277 -8.56 8.40 -0.76
C SER A 277 -7.16 7.76 -0.63
N LEU A 278 -7.06 6.44 -0.86
CA LEU A 278 -5.80 5.69 -0.66
C LEU A 278 -5.05 5.37 -1.95
N GLY A 279 -5.46 5.97 -3.07
CA GLY A 279 -4.93 5.71 -4.40
C GLY A 279 -5.74 4.66 -5.16
N TRP A 280 -5.31 4.40 -6.39
CA TRP A 280 -6.00 3.54 -7.35
C TRP A 280 -6.30 2.14 -6.79
N SER A 281 -7.59 1.79 -6.82
CA SER A 281 -8.12 0.49 -6.44
C SER A 281 -8.59 -0.30 -7.67
N GLU A 282 -8.25 -1.58 -7.70
CA GLU A 282 -8.56 -2.55 -8.75
C GLU A 282 -9.44 -3.66 -8.16
N GLU A 283 -10.12 -4.42 -9.01
CA GLU A 283 -10.91 -5.59 -8.59
C GLU A 283 -11.94 -5.31 -7.50
N LEU A 284 -12.69 -4.22 -7.63
CA LEU A 284 -13.79 -3.91 -6.71
C LEU A 284 -14.85 -5.00 -6.81
N GLN A 285 -15.11 -5.67 -5.69
CA GLN A 285 -16.13 -6.71 -5.58
C GLN A 285 -16.87 -6.59 -4.27
N ILE A 286 -18.20 -6.67 -4.34
CA ILE A 286 -19.07 -6.62 -3.17
C ILE A 286 -19.54 -8.03 -2.84
N MET A 287 -19.35 -8.41 -1.59
CA MET A 287 -19.89 -9.62 -0.97
C MET A 287 -20.50 -9.25 0.37
N ASP A 288 -21.77 -9.61 0.56
CA ASP A 288 -22.59 -9.18 1.69
C ASP A 288 -22.52 -7.66 1.90
N ASN A 289 -22.06 -7.20 3.06
CA ASN A 289 -21.87 -5.78 3.40
C ASN A 289 -20.41 -5.31 3.24
N GLY A 290 -19.57 -6.08 2.54
CA GLY A 290 -18.15 -5.80 2.36
C GLY A 290 -17.80 -5.47 0.92
N LEU A 291 -17.18 -4.31 0.69
CA LEU A 291 -16.47 -4.02 -0.56
C LEU A 291 -15.01 -4.44 -0.42
N TYR A 292 -14.60 -5.42 -1.21
CA TYR A 292 -13.23 -5.89 -1.29
C TYR A 292 -12.57 -5.33 -2.54
N PHE A 293 -11.27 -5.04 -2.46
CA PHE A 293 -10.51 -4.51 -3.58
C PHE A 293 -9.00 -4.71 -3.39
N VAL A 294 -8.28 -4.60 -4.49
CA VAL A 294 -6.81 -4.58 -4.55
C VAL A 294 -6.35 -3.13 -4.67
N ASN A 295 -5.40 -2.67 -3.85
CA ASN A 295 -4.84 -1.32 -3.98
C ASN A 295 -3.48 -1.36 -4.69
N ALA A 296 -3.45 -0.98 -5.97
CA ALA A 296 -2.24 -0.93 -6.78
C ALA A 296 -1.21 0.08 -6.22
N GLY A 297 -1.68 1.17 -5.61
CA GLY A 297 -0.84 2.16 -4.94
C GLY A 297 -0.17 1.66 -3.66
N ASP A 298 -0.59 0.53 -3.12
CA ASP A 298 -0.07 -0.08 -1.88
C ASP A 298 0.44 -1.50 -2.11
N ASP A 299 1.21 -1.68 -3.19
CA ASP A 299 1.88 -2.95 -3.53
C ASP A 299 0.88 -4.10 -3.72
N TYR A 300 -0.25 -3.79 -4.37
CA TYR A 300 -1.33 -4.72 -4.70
C TYR A 300 -1.89 -5.44 -3.46
N ARG A 301 -1.96 -4.76 -2.32
CA ARG A 301 -2.57 -5.29 -1.10
C ARG A 301 -4.08 -5.32 -1.18
N VAL A 302 -4.66 -6.33 -0.54
CA VAL A 302 -6.12 -6.47 -0.44
C VAL A 302 -6.65 -5.64 0.72
N TYR A 303 -7.82 -5.06 0.50
CA TYR A 303 -8.58 -4.28 1.46
C TYR A 303 -10.02 -4.76 1.51
N ARG A 304 -10.68 -4.49 2.63
CA ARG A 304 -12.12 -4.65 2.82
C ARG A 304 -12.69 -3.40 3.47
N MET A 305 -13.76 -2.86 2.90
CA MET A 305 -14.53 -1.77 3.49
C MET A 305 -15.90 -2.30 3.90
N ASP A 306 -16.28 -2.08 5.15
CA ASP A 306 -17.66 -2.28 5.59
C ASP A 306 -18.54 -1.17 5.01
N LEU A 307 -19.54 -1.51 4.19
CA LEU A 307 -20.33 -0.54 3.43
C LEU A 307 -21.30 0.28 4.28
N ALA A 308 -21.66 -0.22 5.45
CA ALA A 308 -22.56 0.48 6.38
C ALA A 308 -21.81 1.56 7.18
N SER A 309 -20.62 1.24 7.69
CA SER A 309 -19.81 2.10 8.54
C SER A 309 -18.68 2.84 7.80
N LEU A 310 -18.41 2.45 6.55
CA LEU A 310 -17.26 2.87 5.74
C LEU A 310 -15.90 2.62 6.41
N LYS A 311 -15.87 1.72 7.40
CA LYS A 311 -14.63 1.32 8.07
C LYS A 311 -13.81 0.45 7.13
N LEU A 312 -12.56 0.82 6.99
CA LEU A 312 -11.60 0.16 6.13
C LEU A 312 -10.68 -0.74 6.95
N GLU A 313 -10.44 -1.94 6.44
CA GLU A 313 -9.51 -2.94 6.94
C GLU A 313 -8.52 -3.28 5.82
N ARG A 314 -7.23 -3.38 6.19
CA ARG A 314 -6.16 -3.82 5.30
C ARG A 314 -5.76 -5.25 5.67
N PHE A 315 -5.56 -6.10 4.67
CA PHE A 315 -4.96 -7.42 4.88
C PHE A 315 -3.44 -7.34 4.62
N PRO A 316 -2.59 -7.15 5.64
CA PRO A 316 -1.20 -6.74 5.44
C PRO A 316 -0.35 -7.75 4.66
N GLU A 317 -0.67 -9.05 4.81
CA GLU A 317 0.02 -10.18 4.21
C GLU A 317 -0.64 -10.71 2.94
N VAL A 318 -1.81 -10.17 2.56
CA VAL A 318 -2.54 -10.60 1.36
C VAL A 318 -2.27 -9.60 0.25
N ARG A 319 -1.67 -10.10 -0.83
CA ARG A 319 -1.35 -9.35 -2.04
C ARG A 319 -1.88 -10.11 -3.24
N GLY A 320 -2.34 -9.43 -4.27
CA GLY A 320 -2.90 -10.05 -5.47
C GLY A 320 -3.14 -9.03 -6.57
N ARG A 321 -2.95 -9.41 -7.83
CA ARG A 321 -3.40 -8.57 -8.96
C ARG A 321 -4.86 -8.81 -9.30
N GLU A 322 -5.32 -10.03 -9.09
CA GLU A 322 -6.71 -10.41 -9.29
C GLU A 322 -7.28 -10.95 -7.98
N LEU A 323 -8.54 -10.63 -7.74
CA LEU A 323 -9.29 -10.98 -6.56
C LEU A 323 -10.65 -11.50 -7.01
N THR A 324 -11.10 -12.61 -6.41
CA THR A 324 -12.48 -13.05 -6.49
C THR A 324 -12.99 -13.36 -5.09
N VAL A 325 -14.11 -12.78 -4.69
CA VAL A 325 -14.72 -13.01 -3.38
C VAL A 325 -16.00 -13.82 -3.53
N TYR A 326 -16.18 -14.82 -2.68
CA TYR A 326 -17.37 -15.65 -2.58
C TYR A 326 -17.66 -15.94 -1.09
N ALA A 327 -18.84 -16.50 -0.80
CA ALA A 327 -19.33 -16.63 0.59
C ALA A 327 -18.32 -17.29 1.56
N ASP A 328 -17.61 -18.32 1.08
CA ASP A 328 -16.72 -19.15 1.90
C ASP A 328 -15.22 -18.87 1.68
N GLY A 329 -14.86 -17.81 0.96
CA GLY A 329 -13.46 -17.47 0.78
C GLY A 329 -13.16 -16.43 -0.30
N MET A 330 -11.87 -16.32 -0.58
CA MET A 330 -11.33 -15.46 -1.63
C MET A 330 -10.37 -16.26 -2.50
N LEU A 331 -10.36 -15.98 -3.80
CA LEU A 331 -9.31 -16.41 -4.72
C LEU A 331 -8.42 -15.21 -5.03
N ILE A 332 -7.11 -15.42 -5.00
CA ILE A 332 -6.10 -14.41 -5.28
C ILE A 332 -5.10 -14.96 -6.27
N SER A 333 -4.80 -14.19 -7.33
CA SER A 333 -3.66 -14.48 -8.20
C SER A 333 -2.50 -13.50 -7.95
N GLN A 334 -1.32 -14.06 -7.69
CA GLN A 334 -0.07 -13.32 -7.41
C GLN A 334 0.93 -13.47 -8.55
N GLY A 335 0.75 -12.79 -9.69
CA GLY A 335 1.78 -12.79 -10.74
C GLY A 335 1.44 -11.91 -11.95
N GLU A 336 2.48 -11.51 -12.68
CA GLU A 336 2.34 -11.01 -14.04
C GLU A 336 2.13 -12.21 -14.96
N PHE A 337 0.87 -12.53 -15.29
CA PHE A 337 0.31 -13.46 -16.31
C PHE A 337 0.93 -14.86 -16.53
N GLU A 338 2.21 -15.10 -16.25
CA GLU A 338 2.98 -16.29 -16.63
C GLU A 338 3.67 -16.99 -15.45
N ASN A 339 3.63 -16.43 -14.24
CA ASN A 339 4.25 -17.04 -13.03
C ASN A 339 3.39 -16.88 -11.75
N GLY A 340 2.10 -16.61 -11.90
CA GLY A 340 1.18 -16.40 -10.78
C GLY A 340 0.65 -17.70 -10.21
N ASN A 341 0.60 -17.82 -8.88
CA ASN A 341 -0.13 -18.91 -8.23
C ASN A 341 -1.52 -18.43 -7.85
N ILE A 342 -2.53 -19.25 -8.14
CA ILE A 342 -3.89 -19.03 -7.67
C ILE A 342 -4.00 -19.61 -6.27
N GLN A 343 -4.42 -18.79 -5.33
CA GLN A 343 -4.55 -19.16 -3.93
C GLN A 343 -5.96 -18.94 -3.45
N ARG A 344 -6.44 -19.87 -2.65
CA ARG A 344 -7.61 -19.69 -1.80
C ARG A 344 -7.18 -19.16 -0.45
N LEU A 345 -7.94 -18.21 0.07
CA LEU A 345 -7.86 -17.74 1.45
C LEU A 345 -9.26 -17.77 2.08
N ASP A 346 -9.30 -17.84 3.40
CA ASP A 346 -10.53 -17.60 4.17
C ASP A 346 -11.00 -16.14 3.98
N PRO A 347 -12.29 -15.83 4.24
CA PRO A 347 -12.80 -14.46 4.12
C PRO A 347 -12.08 -13.40 4.98
N ASP A 348 -11.36 -13.82 6.03
CA ASP A 348 -10.54 -12.97 6.89
C ASP A 348 -9.09 -12.79 6.38
N GLY A 349 -8.78 -13.34 5.19
CA GLY A 349 -7.46 -13.28 4.57
C GLY A 349 -6.43 -14.24 5.18
N ARG A 350 -6.84 -15.16 6.06
CA ARG A 350 -5.95 -16.19 6.62
C ARG A 350 -6.09 -17.53 5.87
N ASN A 351 -5.38 -18.54 6.36
CA ASN A 351 -5.45 -19.94 5.89
C ASN A 351 -5.34 -20.07 4.37
N ARG A 352 -4.12 -19.85 3.89
CA ARG A 352 -3.78 -19.87 2.47
C ARG A 352 -3.60 -21.30 1.96
N GLN A 353 -4.26 -21.62 0.85
CA GLN A 353 -4.08 -22.85 0.09
C GLN A 353 -3.76 -22.52 -1.36
N ILE A 354 -2.78 -23.20 -1.96
CA ILE A 354 -2.51 -23.10 -3.40
C ILE A 354 -3.52 -23.98 -4.15
N ILE A 355 -4.28 -23.39 -5.07
CA ILE A 355 -5.26 -24.08 -5.90
C ILE A 355 -4.65 -24.45 -7.26
N ALA A 356 -3.79 -23.58 -7.81
CA ALA A 356 -3.04 -23.87 -9.02
C ALA A 356 -1.65 -23.21 -8.97
N GLU A 357 -0.65 -23.95 -9.43
CA GLU A 357 0.67 -23.40 -9.76
C GLU A 357 0.62 -22.91 -11.20
N GLY A 358 0.81 -21.60 -11.43
CA GLY A 358 0.65 -21.03 -12.77
C GLY A 358 -0.80 -20.85 -13.18
N GLY A 359 -1.33 -19.63 -13.06
CA GLY A 359 -2.65 -19.29 -13.57
C GLY A 359 -3.13 -17.91 -13.15
N PHE A 360 -4.24 -17.51 -13.75
CA PHE A 360 -4.93 -16.25 -13.52
C PHE A 360 -6.42 -16.37 -13.86
N HIS A 361 -7.16 -15.28 -13.69
CA HIS A 361 -8.58 -15.13 -13.88
C HIS A 361 -9.39 -16.25 -13.21
N ALA A 362 -9.28 -16.37 -11.88
CA ALA A 362 -9.92 -17.45 -11.14
C ALA A 362 -11.34 -17.08 -10.70
N GLN A 363 -12.29 -18.02 -10.82
CA GLN A 363 -13.67 -17.87 -10.38
C GLN A 363 -14.10 -19.07 -9.54
N TYR A 364 -14.90 -18.83 -8.51
CA TYR A 364 -15.66 -19.87 -7.83
C TYR A 364 -17.08 -19.92 -8.42
N HIS A 365 -17.53 -21.10 -8.81
CA HIS A 365 -18.90 -21.32 -9.27
C HIS A 365 -19.38 -22.72 -8.86
N GLU A 366 -20.51 -22.79 -8.14
CA GLU A 366 -21.21 -24.03 -7.76
C GLU A 366 -20.35 -25.18 -7.17
N GLY A 367 -19.32 -24.84 -6.40
CA GLY A 367 -18.46 -25.87 -5.78
C GLY A 367 -17.24 -26.28 -6.60
N ASP A 368 -16.99 -25.57 -7.71
CA ASP A 368 -15.81 -25.71 -8.54
C ASP A 368 -15.02 -24.39 -8.61
N TYR A 369 -13.71 -24.52 -8.76
CA TYR A 369 -12.82 -23.43 -9.18
C TYR A 369 -12.59 -23.52 -10.69
N TYR A 370 -12.91 -22.44 -11.40
CA TYR A 370 -12.58 -22.24 -12.80
C TYR A 370 -11.41 -21.26 -12.89
N TYR A 371 -10.46 -21.49 -13.79
CA TYR A 371 -9.33 -20.58 -13.97
C TYR A 371 -8.60 -20.77 -15.29
N ILE A 372 -7.84 -19.75 -15.71
CA ILE A 372 -6.93 -19.84 -16.85
C ILE A 372 -5.56 -20.28 -16.35
N GLY A 373 -5.03 -21.38 -16.89
CA GLY A 373 -3.71 -21.89 -16.54
C GLY A 373 -2.56 -21.11 -17.20
N ASP A 374 -1.32 -21.45 -16.84
CA ASP A 374 -0.08 -20.92 -17.43
C ASP A 374 0.02 -21.08 -18.96
N SER A 375 -0.63 -22.10 -19.47
CA SER A 375 -0.72 -22.50 -20.88
C SER A 375 -1.90 -21.83 -21.59
N TYR A 376 -2.59 -20.93 -20.89
CA TYR A 376 -3.75 -20.15 -21.31
C TYR A 376 -5.01 -20.98 -21.60
N GLN A 377 -5.05 -22.30 -21.37
CA GLN A 377 -6.31 -23.04 -21.43
C GLN A 377 -7.17 -22.80 -20.18
N LEU A 378 -8.47 -23.05 -20.32
CA LEU A 378 -9.42 -23.03 -19.22
C LEU A 378 -9.41 -24.37 -18.48
N TYR A 379 -9.36 -24.30 -17.16
CA TYR A 379 -9.37 -25.47 -16.27
C TYR A 379 -10.51 -25.38 -15.24
N ARG A 380 -10.95 -26.55 -14.76
CA ARG A 380 -11.87 -26.71 -13.63
C ARG A 380 -11.24 -27.57 -12.54
N ARG A 381 -11.49 -27.26 -11.27
CA ARG A 381 -11.11 -28.09 -10.13
C ARG A 381 -12.21 -28.13 -9.06
N ASP A 382 -12.61 -29.33 -8.66
CA ASP A 382 -13.58 -29.57 -7.59
C ASP A 382 -13.01 -29.12 -6.23
N VAL A 383 -13.78 -28.30 -5.50
CA VAL A 383 -13.38 -27.75 -4.20
C VAL A 383 -13.35 -28.80 -3.09
N GLN A 384 -14.18 -29.85 -3.17
CA GLN A 384 -14.28 -30.89 -2.15
C GLN A 384 -13.16 -31.93 -2.23
N LEU A 385 -12.48 -32.03 -3.39
CA LEU A 385 -11.45 -33.01 -3.63
C LEU A 385 -10.06 -32.37 -3.49
N GLU A 386 -9.51 -32.38 -2.28
CA GLU A 386 -8.20 -31.77 -1.98
C GLU A 386 -7.06 -32.26 -2.90
N GLU A 387 -7.11 -33.51 -3.37
CA GLU A 387 -6.11 -34.13 -4.25
C GLU A 387 -6.57 -34.27 -5.71
N ALA A 388 -7.71 -33.69 -6.11
CA ALA A 388 -8.14 -33.75 -7.50
C ALA A 388 -7.20 -32.96 -8.41
N GLU A 389 -6.76 -33.61 -9.49
CA GLU A 389 -6.12 -32.92 -10.61
C GLU A 389 -7.12 -32.00 -11.30
N ALA A 390 -6.64 -30.87 -11.80
CA ALA A 390 -7.47 -29.97 -12.57
C ALA A 390 -7.83 -30.59 -13.94
N GLU A 391 -9.08 -30.46 -14.32
CA GLU A 391 -9.58 -30.89 -15.62
C GLU A 391 -9.43 -29.75 -16.63
N GLN A 392 -8.77 -30.02 -17.76
CA GLN A 392 -8.68 -29.06 -18.87
C GLN A 392 -9.99 -29.06 -19.66
N LEU A 393 -10.62 -27.88 -19.79
CA LEU A 393 -11.91 -27.70 -20.46
C LEU A 393 -11.78 -27.27 -21.92
N THR A 394 -10.68 -26.60 -22.29
CA THR A 394 -10.46 -26.11 -23.65
C THR A 394 -9.11 -26.59 -24.20
N GLU A 395 -9.04 -26.91 -25.48
CA GLU A 395 -7.75 -27.17 -26.15
C GLU A 395 -7.06 -25.86 -26.55
N GLN A 396 -7.86 -24.87 -26.97
CA GLN A 396 -7.38 -23.57 -27.40
C GLN A 396 -7.08 -22.62 -26.23
N PRO A 397 -6.11 -21.70 -26.40
CA PRO A 397 -5.86 -20.60 -25.47
C PRO A 397 -7.06 -19.67 -25.31
N VAL A 398 -7.40 -19.37 -24.06
CA VAL A 398 -8.48 -18.50 -23.60
C VAL A 398 -7.90 -17.24 -22.98
N SER A 399 -8.48 -16.08 -23.29
CA SER A 399 -8.06 -14.79 -22.68
C SER A 399 -8.91 -14.36 -21.50
N THR A 400 -10.18 -14.79 -21.46
CA THR A 400 -11.13 -14.51 -20.39
C THR A 400 -12.27 -15.53 -20.44
N PHE A 401 -12.93 -15.74 -19.30
CA PHE A 401 -14.15 -16.53 -19.22
C PHE A 401 -15.10 -15.99 -18.15
N LEU A 402 -16.31 -16.50 -18.18
CA LEU A 402 -17.35 -16.34 -17.17
C LEU A 402 -18.10 -17.67 -17.02
N ALA A 403 -18.07 -18.26 -15.84
CA ALA A 403 -18.89 -19.41 -15.47
C ALA A 403 -20.21 -18.93 -14.85
N THR A 404 -21.31 -19.54 -15.29
CA THR A 404 -22.69 -19.19 -14.92
C THR A 404 -23.53 -20.46 -14.80
N GLU A 405 -24.71 -20.34 -14.19
CA GLU A 405 -25.67 -21.44 -14.05
C GLU A 405 -26.09 -22.08 -15.39
N PHE A 406 -25.98 -21.35 -16.50
CA PHE A 406 -26.33 -21.84 -17.84
C PHE A 406 -25.11 -22.27 -18.68
N GLY A 407 -23.90 -22.24 -18.11
CA GLY A 407 -22.68 -22.72 -18.77
C GLY A 407 -21.50 -21.75 -18.70
N LEU A 408 -20.49 -22.04 -19.52
CA LEU A 408 -19.30 -21.23 -19.71
C LEU A 408 -19.48 -20.28 -20.90
N LEU A 409 -19.09 -19.03 -20.71
CA LEU A 409 -18.82 -18.08 -21.78
C LEU A 409 -17.33 -17.78 -21.78
N TYR A 410 -16.62 -17.94 -22.89
CA TYR A 410 -15.18 -17.72 -22.94
C TYR A 410 -14.71 -17.16 -24.28
N HIS A 411 -13.59 -16.45 -24.27
CA HIS A 411 -12.98 -15.88 -25.48
C HIS A 411 -11.68 -16.62 -25.83
N VAL A 412 -11.60 -17.15 -27.05
CA VAL A 412 -10.41 -17.82 -27.59
C VAL A 412 -9.49 -16.80 -28.26
N ARG A 413 -8.20 -16.78 -27.88
CA ARG A 413 -7.19 -15.82 -28.40
C ARG A 413 -6.41 -16.36 -29.60
N GLU A 414 -5.96 -15.45 -30.47
CA GLU A 414 -5.16 -15.79 -31.64
C GLU A 414 -3.70 -16.11 -31.27
N GLU A 415 -3.42 -17.39 -31.02
CA GLU A 415 -2.04 -17.89 -30.97
C GLU A 415 -1.84 -19.09 -31.90
N GLY A 416 -1.57 -18.79 -33.17
CA GLY A 416 -1.20 -19.82 -34.15
C GLY A 416 -2.37 -20.64 -34.72
N PHE A 417 -3.62 -20.32 -34.36
CA PHE A 417 -4.84 -20.93 -34.88
C PHE A 417 -5.65 -19.93 -35.72
N PRO A 418 -5.36 -19.74 -37.02
CA PRO A 418 -6.14 -18.86 -37.86
C PRO A 418 -7.57 -19.40 -38.03
N ASN A 419 -8.58 -18.55 -37.78
CA ASN A 419 -10.02 -18.79 -37.95
C ASN A 419 -10.78 -19.51 -36.81
N GLU A 420 -10.25 -19.52 -35.57
CA GLU A 420 -10.97 -20.03 -34.39
C GLU A 420 -11.09 -18.98 -33.26
N ASN A 421 -10.92 -17.70 -33.59
CA ASN A 421 -10.96 -16.62 -32.61
C ASN A 421 -12.37 -16.11 -32.43
N GLY A 422 -12.77 -15.91 -31.17
CA GLY A 422 -14.08 -15.37 -30.86
C GLY A 422 -14.61 -15.80 -29.51
N VAL A 423 -15.88 -15.50 -29.32
CA VAL A 423 -16.64 -15.81 -28.11
C VAL A 423 -17.35 -17.14 -28.30
N TYR A 424 -17.16 -18.04 -27.35
CA TYR A 424 -17.72 -19.38 -27.33
C TYR A 424 -18.60 -19.57 -26.10
N THR A 425 -19.64 -20.38 -26.26
CA THR A 425 -20.37 -20.97 -25.13
C THR A 425 -20.08 -22.45 -25.02
N ALA A 426 -20.09 -23.01 -23.82
CA ALA A 426 -19.99 -24.44 -23.56
C ALA A 426 -20.76 -24.81 -22.28
N ASP A 427 -20.95 -26.10 -22.07
CA ASP A 427 -21.36 -26.63 -20.76
C ASP A 427 -20.27 -26.38 -19.71
N LEU A 428 -20.63 -26.46 -18.43
CA LEU A 428 -19.70 -26.31 -17.30
C LEU A 428 -18.57 -27.37 -17.25
N ASP A 429 -18.68 -28.44 -18.05
CA ASP A 429 -17.64 -29.46 -18.27
C ASP A 429 -16.82 -29.24 -19.55
N GLY A 430 -17.02 -28.11 -20.23
CA GLY A 430 -16.34 -27.77 -21.49
C GLY A 430 -16.92 -28.47 -22.72
N THR A 431 -17.91 -29.34 -22.57
CA THR A 431 -18.56 -30.01 -23.71
C THR A 431 -19.57 -29.10 -24.41
N ARG A 432 -20.06 -29.52 -25.58
CA ARG A 432 -21.01 -28.75 -26.41
C ARG A 432 -20.54 -27.32 -26.72
N SER A 433 -19.23 -27.14 -26.87
CA SER A 433 -18.66 -25.84 -27.26
C SER A 433 -19.20 -25.37 -28.62
N THR A 434 -19.70 -24.13 -28.66
CA THR A 434 -20.21 -23.48 -29.87
C THR A 434 -19.68 -22.05 -29.99
N LEU A 435 -19.24 -21.67 -31.18
CA LEU A 435 -18.87 -20.30 -31.51
C LEU A 435 -20.12 -19.43 -31.60
N VAL A 436 -20.16 -18.37 -30.83
CA VAL A 436 -21.25 -17.38 -30.81
C VAL A 436 -20.93 -16.20 -31.74
N GLU A 437 -19.71 -15.66 -31.66
CA GLU A 437 -19.29 -14.51 -32.45
C GLU A 437 -17.79 -14.59 -32.76
N GLU A 438 -17.43 -14.44 -34.03
CA GLU A 438 -16.04 -14.29 -34.45
C GLU A 438 -15.50 -12.96 -33.95
N SER A 439 -14.34 -12.97 -33.28
CA SER A 439 -13.66 -11.75 -32.88
C SER A 439 -12.18 -11.96 -32.71
N SER A 440 -11.39 -10.94 -33.01
CA SER A 440 -9.93 -10.96 -32.85
C SER A 440 -9.46 -10.33 -31.54
N THR A 441 -10.36 -9.76 -30.73
CA THR A 441 -10.00 -9.13 -29.45
C THR A 441 -10.84 -9.67 -28.30
N GLY A 442 -10.25 -9.62 -27.10
CA GLY A 442 -10.85 -10.12 -25.88
C GLY A 442 -12.25 -9.55 -25.62
N GLY A 443 -13.13 -10.41 -25.11
CA GLY A 443 -14.47 -10.03 -24.69
C GLY A 443 -14.50 -9.47 -23.27
N VAL A 444 -15.37 -8.50 -23.02
CA VAL A 444 -15.87 -8.19 -21.66
C VAL A 444 -17.13 -9.02 -21.45
N PHE A 445 -17.18 -9.81 -20.39
CA PHE A 445 -18.33 -10.65 -20.04
C PHE A 445 -18.99 -10.12 -18.77
N ILE A 446 -20.30 -10.00 -18.80
CA ILE A 446 -21.11 -9.44 -17.71
C ILE A 446 -22.29 -10.38 -17.49
N ARG A 447 -22.48 -10.85 -16.26
CA ARG A 447 -23.71 -11.60 -15.92
C ARG A 447 -24.85 -10.62 -15.60
N VAL A 448 -26.03 -10.90 -16.13
CA VAL A 448 -27.28 -10.16 -15.90
C VAL A 448 -28.40 -11.17 -15.69
N GLU A 449 -28.77 -11.39 -14.42
CA GLU A 449 -29.78 -12.40 -14.04
C GLU A 449 -29.50 -13.75 -14.74
N ASP A 450 -30.49 -14.26 -15.49
CA ASP A 450 -30.44 -15.52 -16.25
C ASP A 450 -29.80 -15.35 -17.65
N SER A 451 -28.91 -14.37 -17.80
CA SER A 451 -28.29 -14.00 -19.06
C SER A 451 -26.83 -13.56 -18.89
N ALA A 452 -26.06 -13.65 -19.96
CA ALA A 452 -24.75 -13.01 -20.07
C ALA A 452 -24.78 -11.99 -21.20
N ILE A 453 -24.19 -10.84 -20.91
CA ILE A 453 -23.91 -9.79 -21.86
C ILE A 453 -22.43 -9.86 -22.21
N PHE A 454 -22.12 -9.71 -23.48
CA PHE A 454 -20.72 -9.57 -23.90
C PHE A 454 -20.53 -8.47 -24.93
N HIS A 455 -19.30 -7.97 -24.94
CA HIS A 455 -18.81 -6.99 -25.91
C HIS A 455 -17.41 -7.40 -26.37
N THR A 456 -17.20 -7.45 -27.68
CA THR A 456 -15.90 -7.70 -28.30
C THR A 456 -15.47 -6.49 -29.11
N GLN A 457 -14.24 -5.99 -28.92
CA GLN A 457 -13.80 -4.79 -29.63
C GLN A 457 -13.28 -5.12 -31.03
N GLU A 458 -13.83 -4.56 -32.10
CA GLU A 458 -13.20 -4.74 -33.42
C GLU A 458 -11.90 -3.92 -33.60
N ARG A 459 -11.56 -3.02 -32.66
CA ARG A 459 -10.40 -2.11 -32.78
C ARG A 459 -9.56 -2.05 -31.51
N PRO A 460 -8.25 -2.35 -31.59
CA PRO A 460 -7.34 -2.16 -30.47
C PRO A 460 -7.10 -0.67 -30.29
N ASN A 461 -7.80 -0.02 -29.35
CA ASN A 461 -7.50 1.36 -28.97
C ASN A 461 -6.70 1.39 -27.68
N ILE A 462 -5.65 2.19 -27.70
CA ILE A 462 -4.67 2.37 -26.63
C ILE A 462 -5.33 3.29 -25.59
N GLY A 463 -5.99 2.71 -24.59
CA GLY A 463 -6.49 3.42 -23.41
C GLY A 463 -7.99 3.31 -23.20
N GLY A 464 -8.39 2.41 -22.29
CA GLY A 464 -9.75 2.30 -21.76
C GLY A 464 -10.71 1.55 -22.67
N GLY A 465 -11.16 0.37 -22.24
CA GLY A 465 -12.15 -0.44 -22.93
C GLY A 465 -13.50 0.27 -22.99
N LEU A 466 -13.75 1.02 -24.07
CA LEU A 466 -15.07 1.60 -24.35
C LEU A 466 -16.01 0.47 -24.78
N ILE A 467 -17.14 0.32 -24.09
CA ILE A 467 -18.23 -0.57 -24.51
C ILE A 467 -19.17 0.24 -25.41
N ASP A 468 -19.21 -0.08 -26.70
CA ASP A 468 -20.29 0.38 -27.58
C ASP A 468 -21.51 -0.54 -27.41
N LEU A 469 -22.64 0.00 -26.97
CA LEU A 469 -23.87 -0.78 -26.78
C LEU A 469 -24.49 -1.26 -28.10
N GLU A 470 -24.16 -0.65 -29.25
CA GLU A 470 -24.57 -1.22 -30.55
C GLU A 470 -23.87 -2.59 -30.82
N GLU A 471 -22.76 -2.83 -30.14
CA GLU A 471 -21.97 -4.06 -30.20
C GLU A 471 -22.25 -5.00 -29.03
N ILE A 472 -23.15 -4.63 -28.10
CA ILE A 472 -23.55 -5.51 -27.01
C ILE A 472 -24.41 -6.66 -27.55
N ARG A 473 -24.06 -7.88 -27.15
CA ARG A 473 -24.86 -9.09 -27.37
C ARG A 473 -25.39 -9.63 -26.05
N VAL A 474 -26.53 -10.33 -26.12
CA VAL A 474 -27.17 -10.98 -24.98
C VAL A 474 -27.33 -12.47 -25.27
N ILE A 475 -26.80 -13.31 -24.40
CA ILE A 475 -27.01 -14.75 -24.36
C ILE A 475 -27.98 -15.02 -23.21
N ARG A 476 -29.06 -15.75 -23.46
CA ARG A 476 -30.08 -16.09 -22.44
C ARG A 476 -30.10 -17.59 -22.20
N GLU A 477 -30.47 -17.99 -21.00
CA GLU A 477 -30.76 -19.40 -20.69
C GLU A 477 -31.75 -20.00 -21.70
N GLY A 478 -31.38 -21.12 -22.31
CA GLY A 478 -32.21 -21.84 -23.29
C GLY A 478 -32.10 -21.41 -24.75
N ASN A 479 -31.30 -20.39 -25.09
CA ASN A 479 -30.92 -20.07 -26.46
C ASN A 479 -29.51 -20.63 -26.77
N SER A 480 -29.40 -21.96 -26.85
CA SER A 480 -28.24 -22.66 -27.43
C SER A 480 -28.55 -23.15 -28.84
#